data_AF-A0A534C0N7-F1
#
_entry.id   AF-A0A534C0N7-F1
#
_cell.length_a   1.000
_cell.length_b   1.000
_cell.length_c   1.000
_cell.angle_alpha   90.00
_cell.angle_beta   90.00
_cell.angle_gamma   90.00
#
_symmetry.space_group_name_H-M   'P 1'
#
loop_
_entity.id
_entity.type
_entity.pdbx_description
1 polymer ?
#
loop_
_entity_poly.entity_id
_entity_poly.type
_entity_poly.pdbx_seq_one_letter_code
_entity_poly.pdbx_strand_id
1 'polypeptide(L)'
;MATLHGPDGGVLSRAFHFVLGLSAAREPDVGLTAVASTRADSDFDVKISTRRFAQSVWIEAEGFVADDAYFHLAPGTDATVRLRRVPLEPERGLRGRVHALNALTAAKIEGPT
;
A
#
# COMPACT_ATOMS: atom_id res chain seq x y z
N MET A 1 -11.55 -5.34 -12.39
CA MET A 1 -10.41 -6.04 -11.76
C MET A 1 -10.66 -7.53 -11.89
N ALA A 2 -9.63 -8.30 -12.20
CA ALA A 2 -9.66 -9.76 -12.14
C ALA A 2 -8.73 -10.23 -11.01
N THR A 3 -9.13 -11.29 -10.32
CA THR A 3 -8.35 -11.94 -9.24
C THR A 3 -8.06 -13.38 -9.60
N LEU A 4 -6.84 -13.83 -9.32
CA LEU A 4 -6.44 -15.23 -9.34
C LEU A 4 -6.42 -15.73 -7.91
N HIS A 5 -7.16 -16.80 -7.62
CA HIS A 5 -7.22 -17.42 -6.30
C HIS A 5 -6.48 -18.76 -6.28
N GLY A 6 -5.83 -19.05 -5.15
CA GLY A 6 -5.23 -20.34 -4.87
C GLY A 6 -6.27 -21.38 -4.40
N PRO A 7 -5.85 -22.65 -4.23
CA PRO A 7 -6.73 -23.73 -3.77
C PRO A 7 -7.34 -23.49 -2.39
N ASP A 8 -6.70 -22.67 -1.55
CA ASP A 8 -7.14 -22.25 -0.22
C ASP A 8 -8.06 -21.02 -0.24
N GLY A 9 -8.34 -20.47 -1.42
CA GLY A 9 -9.13 -19.24 -1.61
C GLY A 9 -8.33 -17.94 -1.49
N GLY A 10 -7.05 -18.01 -1.13
CA GLY A 10 -6.16 -16.84 -1.03
C GLY A 10 -5.94 -16.16 -2.39
N VAL A 11 -5.84 -14.83 -2.41
CA VAL A 11 -5.55 -14.08 -3.66
C VAL A 11 -4.06 -14.22 -3.99
N LEU A 12 -3.75 -14.88 -5.10
CA LEU A 12 -2.38 -15.04 -5.62
C LEU A 12 -1.97 -13.90 -6.55
N SER A 13 -2.91 -13.33 -7.31
CA SER A 13 -2.61 -12.24 -8.24
C SER A 13 -3.84 -11.37 -8.54
N ARG A 14 -3.60 -10.13 -8.96
CA ARG A 14 -4.61 -9.14 -9.33
C ARG A 14 -4.23 -8.45 -10.64
N ALA A 15 -5.22 -8.25 -11.51
CA ALA A 15 -5.05 -7.52 -12.77
C ALA A 15 -6.12 -6.43 -12.95
N PHE A 16 -5.70 -5.29 -13.50
CA PHE A 16 -6.56 -4.15 -13.80
C PHE A 16 -6.51 -3.85 -15.30
N HIS A 17 -7.68 -3.66 -15.89
CA HIS A 17 -7.83 -3.27 -17.29
C HIS A 17 -8.63 -1.96 -17.35
N PHE A 18 -8.09 -0.96 -18.02
CA PHE A 18 -8.67 0.37 -18.13
C PHE A 18 -9.09 0.60 -19.57
N VAL A 19 -10.38 0.40 -19.86
CA VAL A 19 -10.95 0.42 -21.22
C VAL A 19 -10.68 1.75 -21.95
N LEU A 20 -10.64 2.86 -21.22
CA LEU A 20 -10.42 4.21 -21.76
C LEU A 20 -9.00 4.74 -21.53
N GLY A 21 -8.06 3.86 -21.14
CA GLY A 21 -6.70 4.24 -20.79
C GLY A 21 -6.55 4.69 -19.33
N LEU A 22 -5.30 5.00 -18.96
CA LEU A 22 -4.85 5.17 -17.57
C LEU A 22 -4.90 6.63 -17.11
N SER A 23 -6.09 7.26 -17.12
CA SER A 23 -6.22 8.65 -16.67
C SER A 23 -5.70 8.82 -15.24
N ALA A 24 -4.67 9.65 -15.06
CA ALA A 24 -4.07 9.98 -13.77
C ALA A 24 -4.58 11.33 -13.23
N ALA A 25 -5.82 11.70 -13.57
CA ALA A 25 -6.44 12.91 -13.03
C ALA A 25 -6.42 12.84 -11.49
N ARG A 26 -5.81 13.85 -10.86
CA ARG A 26 -5.61 13.87 -9.42
C ARG A 26 -6.85 14.39 -8.71
N GLU A 27 -7.32 13.61 -7.74
CA GLU A 27 -8.37 14.00 -6.82
C GLU A 27 -7.75 14.54 -5.51
N PRO A 28 -8.44 15.43 -4.77
CA PRO A 28 -7.92 15.91 -3.49
C PRO A 28 -7.60 14.78 -2.50
N ASP A 29 -8.47 13.77 -2.43
CA ASP A 29 -8.34 12.65 -1.49
C ASP A 29 -9.11 11.40 -1.97
N VAL A 30 -8.43 10.26 -2.12
CA VAL A 30 -9.09 8.97 -2.45
C VAL A 30 -9.51 8.19 -1.19
N GLY A 31 -9.23 8.70 0.00
CA GLY A 31 -9.54 8.10 1.29
C GLY A 31 -8.57 6.99 1.66
N LEU A 32 -7.27 7.18 1.39
CA LEU A 32 -6.23 6.22 1.81
C LEU A 32 -6.17 6.15 3.34
N THR A 33 -6.03 4.94 3.87
CA THR A 33 -5.62 4.70 5.26
C THR A 33 -4.48 3.68 5.28
N ALA A 34 -3.62 3.79 6.29
CA ALA A 34 -2.47 2.91 6.45
C ALA A 34 -2.23 2.63 7.94
N VAL A 35 -2.30 1.36 8.33
CA VAL A 35 -2.07 0.91 9.71
C VAL A 35 -0.97 -0.15 9.69
N ALA A 36 0.09 0.10 10.45
CA ALA A 36 1.17 -0.86 10.60
C ALA A 36 0.87 -1.87 11.71
N SER A 37 1.42 -3.07 11.57
CA SER A 37 1.56 -4.06 12.65
C SER A 37 2.99 -4.55 12.69
N THR A 38 3.51 -4.82 13.89
CA THR A 38 4.86 -5.35 14.06
C THR A 38 4.96 -6.77 13.52
N ARG A 39 6.12 -7.09 12.93
CA ARG A 39 6.52 -8.44 12.56
C ARG A 39 7.77 -8.82 13.35
N ALA A 40 8.14 -10.11 13.31
CA ALA A 40 9.47 -10.54 13.69
C ALA A 40 10.56 -9.75 12.91
N ASP A 41 11.77 -9.71 13.47
CA ASP A 41 12.95 -9.11 12.84
C ASP A 41 12.87 -7.58 12.62
N SER A 42 12.05 -6.88 13.41
CA SER A 42 11.87 -5.42 13.36
C SER A 42 11.34 -4.88 12.02
N ASP A 43 10.70 -5.76 11.24
CA ASP A 43 9.90 -5.45 10.06
C ASP A 43 8.46 -5.06 10.44
N PHE A 44 7.74 -4.48 9.48
CA PHE A 44 6.32 -4.14 9.65
C PHE A 44 5.50 -4.67 8.48
N ASP A 45 4.28 -5.09 8.76
CA ASP A 45 3.24 -5.27 7.74
C ASP A 45 2.34 -4.02 7.77
N VAL A 46 2.12 -3.37 6.64
CA VAL A 46 1.26 -2.18 6.52
C VAL A 46 -0.01 -2.55 5.76
N LYS A 47 -1.14 -2.50 6.47
CA LYS A 47 -2.46 -2.68 5.88
C LYS A 47 -2.94 -1.35 5.31
N ILE A 48 -3.19 -1.34 4.00
CA ILE A 48 -3.60 -0.18 3.22
C ILE A 48 -5.03 -0.41 2.72
N SER A 49 -5.90 0.58 2.94
CA SER A 49 -7.27 0.58 2.40
C SER A 49 -7.57 1.89 1.71
N THR A 50 -8.65 1.93 0.92
CA THR A 50 -9.08 3.13 0.22
C THR A 50 -10.60 3.20 0.07
N ARG A 51 -11.16 4.42 0.08
CA ARG A 51 -12.59 4.66 -0.14
C ARG A 51 -12.93 4.80 -1.63
N ARG A 52 -11.98 5.26 -2.45
CA ARG A 52 -12.06 5.40 -3.91
C ARG A 52 -10.92 4.65 -4.59
N PHE A 53 -11.00 4.47 -5.91
CA PHE A 53 -9.93 3.78 -6.64
C PHE A 53 -8.59 4.51 -6.45
N ALA A 54 -7.57 3.79 -5.97
CA ALA A 54 -6.23 4.33 -5.77
C ALA A 54 -5.28 3.75 -6.83
N GLN A 55 -4.67 4.64 -7.59
CA GLN A 55 -3.82 4.29 -8.73
C GLN A 55 -2.34 4.34 -8.33
N SER A 56 -1.58 3.30 -8.69
CA SER A 56 -0.11 3.26 -8.53
C SER A 56 0.32 3.65 -7.12
N VAL A 57 -0.23 2.93 -6.15
CA VAL A 57 0.01 3.11 -4.71
C VAL A 57 1.45 2.77 -4.38
N TRP A 58 2.12 3.63 -3.64
CA TRP A 58 3.50 3.41 -3.19
C TRP A 58 3.72 3.98 -1.79
N ILE A 59 4.80 3.52 -1.14
CA ILE A 59 5.10 3.84 0.25
C ILE A 59 6.44 4.57 0.32
N GLU A 60 6.44 5.70 1.02
CA GLU A 60 7.65 6.38 1.47
C GLU A 60 7.83 6.09 2.97
N ALA A 61 8.90 5.40 3.37
CA ALA A 61 9.17 5.09 4.78
C ALA A 61 10.67 5.14 5.07
N GLU A 62 11.08 5.97 6.03
CA GLU A 62 12.48 6.20 6.35
C GLU A 62 13.11 4.94 6.96
N GLY A 63 14.18 4.42 6.34
CA GLY A 63 14.88 3.22 6.81
C GLY A 63 14.22 1.89 6.46
N PHE A 64 13.19 1.90 5.60
CA PHE A 64 12.49 0.70 5.15
C PHE A 64 12.34 0.66 3.62
N VAL A 65 12.22 -0.55 3.09
CA VAL A 65 11.88 -0.82 1.68
C VAL A 65 10.60 -1.65 1.65
N ALA A 66 9.63 -1.19 0.86
CA ALA A 66 8.40 -1.93 0.60
C ALA A 66 8.68 -3.11 -0.35
N ASP A 67 8.09 -4.28 -0.09
CA ASP A 67 8.22 -5.44 -0.96
C ASP A 67 7.28 -5.41 -2.18
N ASP A 68 6.35 -4.47 -2.21
CA ASP A 68 5.49 -4.16 -3.36
C ASP A 68 5.29 -2.64 -3.49
N ALA A 69 5.18 -2.16 -4.72
CA ALA A 69 5.02 -0.75 -5.05
C ALA A 69 4.31 -0.55 -6.40
N TYR A 70 3.70 0.62 -6.57
CA TYR A 70 2.96 1.04 -7.75
C TYR A 70 1.78 0.14 -8.15
N PHE A 71 1.20 -0.59 -7.20
CA PHE A 71 0.01 -1.42 -7.40
C PHE A 71 -1.28 -0.58 -7.44
N HIS A 72 -2.40 -1.17 -7.88
CA HIS A 72 -3.71 -0.53 -7.84
C HIS A 72 -4.56 -1.11 -6.71
N LEU A 73 -5.37 -0.24 -6.08
CA LEU A 73 -6.30 -0.64 -5.03
C LEU A 73 -7.74 -0.24 -5.38
N ALA A 74 -8.63 -1.23 -5.42
CA ALA A 74 -10.04 -1.01 -5.65
C ALA A 74 -10.72 -0.57 -4.34
N PRO A 75 -11.81 0.22 -4.40
CA PRO A 75 -12.63 0.51 -3.22
C PRO A 75 -13.08 -0.79 -2.53
N GLY A 76 -13.07 -0.80 -1.20
CA GLY A 76 -13.52 -1.96 -0.41
C GLY A 76 -12.57 -3.16 -0.43
N THR A 77 -11.35 -3.00 -0.96
CA THR A 77 -10.29 -4.00 -0.88
C THR A 77 -9.12 -3.46 -0.08
N ASP A 78 -8.45 -4.36 0.64
CA ASP A 78 -7.24 -4.06 1.39
C ASP A 78 -6.03 -4.67 0.68
N ALA A 79 -4.87 -4.04 0.85
CA ALA A 79 -3.57 -4.61 0.51
C ALA A 79 -2.68 -4.60 1.76
N THR A 80 -1.91 -5.66 1.94
CA THR A 80 -0.85 -5.70 2.97
C THR A 80 0.49 -5.67 2.26
N VAL A 81 1.33 -4.70 2.61
CA VAL A 81 2.68 -4.56 2.06
C VAL A 81 3.68 -4.69 3.20
N ARG A 82 4.72 -5.50 3.02
CA ARG A 82 5.77 -5.65 4.03
C ARG A 82 6.80 -4.55 3.85
N LEU A 83 7.10 -3.86 4.93
CA LEU A 83 8.22 -2.94 5.05
C LEU A 83 9.40 -3.68 5.68
N ARG A 84 10.43 -3.91 4.87
CA ARG A 84 11.69 -4.54 5.28
C ARG A 84 12.66 -3.49 5.75
N ARG A 85 13.23 -3.66 6.94
CA ARG A 85 14.27 -2.76 7.43
C ARG A 85 15.48 -2.79 6.50
N VAL A 86 16.00 -1.61 6.17
CA VAL A 86 17.27 -1.50 5.44
C VAL A 86 18.42 -1.90 6.37
N PRO A 87 19.30 -2.83 5.98
CA PRO A 87 20.46 -3.20 6.80
C PRO A 87 21.33 -1.99 7.13
N LEU A 88 21.93 -1.98 8.32
CA LEU A 88 22.86 -0.95 8.80
C LEU A 88 22.26 0.44 9.06
N GLU A 89 20.96 0.63 8.84
CA GLU A 89 20.23 1.82 9.32
C GLU A 89 20.01 1.74 10.84
N PRO A 90 20.12 2.86 11.58
CA PRO A 90 19.84 2.90 13.01
C PRO A 90 18.42 2.42 13.32
N GLU A 91 18.24 1.74 14.45
CA GLU A 91 16.91 1.35 14.90
C GLU A 91 16.08 2.60 15.20
N ARG A 92 14.99 2.76 14.44
CA ARG A 92 14.03 3.84 14.56
C ARG A 92 12.63 3.25 14.46
N GLY A 93 11.68 3.90 15.14
CA GLY A 93 10.26 3.63 14.96
C GLY A 93 9.80 3.96 13.55
N LEU A 94 8.78 3.25 13.07
CA LEU A 94 8.24 3.42 11.73
C LEU A 94 7.67 4.84 11.53
N ARG A 95 8.21 5.55 10.54
CA ARG A 95 7.67 6.81 10.03
C ARG A 95 7.58 6.73 8.51
N GLY A 96 6.38 6.92 7.99
CA GLY A 96 6.17 6.89 6.55
C GLY A 96 4.77 7.33 6.14
N ARG A 97 4.56 7.37 4.83
CA ARG A 97 3.32 7.75 4.19
C ARG A 97 3.01 6.82 3.02
N VAL A 98 1.72 6.63 2.76
CA VAL A 98 1.21 5.92 1.60
C VAL A 98 0.61 6.93 0.63
N HIS A 99 1.02 6.82 -0.63
CA HIS A 99 0.66 7.72 -1.71
C HIS A 99 -0.10 6.97 -2.78
N ALA A 100 -0.92 7.69 -3.55
CA ALA A 100 -1.47 7.22 -4.81
C ALA A 100 -1.25 8.29 -5.87
N LEU A 101 -0.93 7.87 -7.10
CA LEU A 101 -0.66 8.76 -8.22
C LEU A 101 -1.84 9.71 -8.48
N ASN A 102 -3.07 9.21 -8.36
CA ASN A 102 -4.30 9.95 -8.59
C ASN A 102 -4.81 10.72 -7.34
N ALA A 103 -3.99 10.90 -6.30
CA ALA A 103 -4.37 11.63 -5.09
C ALA A 103 -3.41 12.80 -4.77
N LEU A 104 -3.94 13.88 -4.21
CA LEU A 104 -3.14 14.94 -3.59
C LEU A 104 -2.75 14.57 -2.14
N THR A 105 -3.72 14.03 -1.39
CA THR A 105 -3.54 13.65 0.01
C THR A 105 -2.86 12.27 0.11
N ALA A 106 -1.78 12.21 0.90
CA ALA A 106 -1.13 10.97 1.29
C ALA A 106 -1.54 10.58 2.71
N ALA A 107 -1.75 9.29 2.96
CA ALA A 107 -2.04 8.77 4.29
C ALA A 107 -0.77 8.64 5.11
N LYS A 108 -0.80 9.06 6.37
CA LYS A 108 0.27 8.74 7.32
C LYS A 108 0.15 7.26 7.70
N ILE A 109 1.27 6.58 7.85
CA ILE A 109 1.27 5.23 8.45
C ILE A 109 1.09 5.41 9.95
N GLU A 110 -0.04 4.92 10.46
CA GLU A 110 -0.28 4.88 11.90
C GLU A 110 0.45 3.68 12.52
N GLY A 111 0.97 3.90 13.73
CA GLY A 111 1.81 2.94 14.44
C GLY A 111 1.08 1.64 14.79
N PRO A 112 1.83 0.60 15.19
CA PRO A 112 1.26 -0.67 15.64
C PRO A 112 0.31 -0.45 16.82
N THR A 113 -0.94 -0.89 16.66
CA THR A 113 -1.87 -1.12 17.78
C THR A 113 -1.33 -2.17 18.74
#